data_AF-A0A924DDM2-F1
#
_entry.id   AF-A0A924DDM2-F1
#
_cell.length_a   1.000
_cell.length_b   1.000
_cell.length_c   1.000
_cell.angle_alpha   90.00
_cell.angle_beta   90.00
_cell.angle_gamma   90.00
#
_symmetry.space_group_name_H-M   'P 1'
#
loop_
_entity.id
_entity.type
_entity.pdbx_description
1 polymer ?
#
loop_
_entity_poly.entity_id
_entity_poly.type
_entity_poly.pdbx_seq_one_letter_code
_entity_poly.pdbx_strand_id
1 'polypeptide(L)'
;MQREDARELFSDYITGELDRAKTVALENHLTATPESREEVEALRRVWETLDKAPTVEPPAFFHENLMRRIEMEDEKAQEAGAKQKAAGWNWKSLLRPRSLALGLTACVLTLSVVEVRQSNGASLNPIEPIIRLFRPAPVVDALPTPEKKTIPVRPAR
;
A
#
# COMPACT_ATOMS: atom_id res chain seq x y z
N MET A 1 26.84 -7.53 30.02
CA MET A 1 26.64 -6.74 28.78
C MET A 1 26.91 -7.67 27.62
N GLN A 2 26.09 -7.68 26.57
CA GLN A 2 26.39 -8.46 25.37
C GLN A 2 27.36 -7.68 24.47
N ARG A 3 28.02 -8.36 23.52
CA ARG A 3 29.01 -7.71 22.64
C ARG A 3 28.34 -6.66 21.76
N GLU A 4 27.15 -6.98 21.28
CA GLU A 4 26.32 -6.15 20.42
C GLU A 4 25.97 -4.85 21.15
N ASP A 5 25.46 -4.96 22.38
CA ASP A 5 25.19 -3.82 23.26
C ASP A 5 26.44 -2.96 23.48
N ALA A 6 27.60 -3.60 23.69
CA ALA A 6 28.88 -2.90 23.91
C ALA A 6 29.27 -2.09 22.68
N ARG A 7 29.11 -2.66 21.49
CA ARG A 7 29.47 -2.05 20.21
C ARG A 7 28.65 -0.81 19.90
N GLU A 8 27.38 -0.78 20.29
CA GLU A 8 26.53 0.41 20.18
C GLU A 8 27.07 1.59 20.99
N LEU A 9 27.76 1.33 22.11
CA LEU A 9 28.32 2.38 22.97
C LEU A 9 29.71 2.87 22.56
N PHE A 10 30.36 2.26 21.56
CA PHE A 10 31.75 2.60 21.24
C PHE A 10 31.93 4.02 20.71
N SER A 11 30.97 4.53 19.93
CA SER A 11 31.03 5.90 19.41
C SER A 11 30.99 6.91 20.56
N ASP A 12 29.94 6.83 21.39
CA ASP A 12 29.72 7.70 22.55
C ASP A 12 30.86 7.60 23.57
N TYR A 13 31.45 6.41 23.71
CA TYR A 13 32.61 6.19 24.58
C TYR A 13 33.86 6.92 24.08
N ILE A 14 34.10 6.95 22.77
CA ILE A 14 35.26 7.64 22.18
C ILE A 14 35.05 9.15 22.17
N THR A 15 33.82 9.62 21.93
CA THR A 15 33.49 11.06 21.98
C THR A 15 33.38 11.59 23.41
N GLY A 16 33.32 10.71 24.42
CA GLY A 16 33.19 11.09 25.83
C GLY A 16 31.78 11.53 26.22
N GLU A 17 30.78 11.20 25.40
CA GLU A 17 29.36 11.55 25.60
C GLU A 17 28.60 10.51 26.42
N LEU A 18 29.25 9.39 26.76
CA LEU A 18 28.64 8.30 27.50
C LEU A 18 28.44 8.64 28.99
N ASP A 19 27.26 8.34 29.53
CA ASP A 19 26.98 8.48 30.96
C ASP A 19 27.94 7.65 31.83
N ARG A 20 28.17 8.10 33.07
CA ARG A 20 29.14 7.47 33.99
C ARG A 20 28.78 6.02 34.30
N ALA A 21 27.51 5.68 34.48
CA ALA A 21 27.10 4.31 34.79
C ALA A 21 27.39 3.37 33.61
N LYS A 22 27.10 3.82 32.39
CA LYS A 22 27.38 3.07 31.16
C LYS A 22 28.89 2.95 30.88
N THR A 23 29.65 4.00 31.16
CA THR A 23 31.11 4.00 31.04
C THR A 23 31.74 2.91 31.89
N VAL A 24 31.37 2.83 33.17
CA VAL A 24 31.88 1.79 34.08
C VAL A 24 31.49 0.39 33.62
N ALA A 25 30.24 0.21 33.16
CA ALA A 25 29.78 -1.07 32.63
C ALA A 25 30.58 -1.51 31.38
N LEU A 26 30.85 -0.57 30.48
CA LEU A 26 31.63 -0.80 29.27
C LEU A 26 33.10 -1.09 29.59
N GLU A 27 33.74 -0.32 30.47
CA GLU A 27 35.13 -0.55 30.92
C GLU A 27 35.31 -1.94 31.53
N ASN A 28 34.34 -2.39 32.32
CA ASN A 28 34.32 -3.75 32.86
C ASN A 28 34.24 -4.80 31.74
N HIS A 29 33.40 -4.59 30.73
CA HIS A 29 33.30 -5.47 29.56
C HIS A 29 34.59 -5.51 28.74
N LEU A 30 35.22 -4.35 28.48
CA LEU A 30 36.48 -4.24 27.75
C LEU A 30 37.66 -4.86 28.50
N THR A 31 37.59 -4.93 29.83
CA THR A 31 38.58 -5.62 30.67
C THR A 31 38.40 -7.14 30.59
N ALA A 32 37.15 -7.61 30.52
CA ALA A 32 36.84 -9.03 30.41
C ALA A 32 37.05 -9.60 28.99
N THR A 33 36.88 -8.77 27.95
CA THR A 33 36.87 -9.21 26.55
C THR A 33 37.95 -8.48 25.72
N PRO A 34 39.11 -9.09 25.46
CA PRO A 34 40.20 -8.44 24.73
C PRO A 34 39.81 -8.10 23.28
N GLU A 35 38.99 -8.92 22.63
CA GLU A 35 38.50 -8.65 21.26
C GLU A 35 37.71 -7.34 21.17
N SER A 36 36.83 -7.07 22.14
CA SER A 36 36.07 -5.81 22.18
C SER A 36 36.98 -4.60 22.43
N ARG A 37 38.06 -4.77 23.20
CA ARG A 37 39.07 -3.73 23.38
C ARG A 37 39.79 -3.41 22.07
N GLU A 38 40.20 -4.43 21.32
CA GLU A 38 40.84 -4.23 20.02
C GLU A 38 39.95 -3.48 19.03
N GLU A 39 38.64 -3.78 19.01
CA GLU A 39 37.66 -3.08 18.18
C GLU A 39 37.55 -1.58 18.57
N VAL A 40 37.46 -1.27 19.86
CA VAL A 40 37.41 0.11 20.34
C VAL A 40 38.69 0.87 19.99
N GLU A 41 39.85 0.26 20.14
CA GLU A 41 41.14 0.89 19.77
C GLU A 41 41.29 1.06 18.25
N ALA A 42 40.70 0.17 17.44
CA ALA A 42 40.63 0.35 16.00
C ALA A 42 39.75 1.56 15.63
N LEU A 43 38.59 1.69 16.27
CA LEU A 43 37.69 2.83 16.07
C LEU A 43 38.33 4.15 16.54
N ARG A 44 39.05 4.14 17.67
CA ARG A 44 39.78 5.32 18.18
C ARG A 44 40.81 5.82 17.18
N ARG A 45 41.58 4.92 16.57
CA ARG A 45 42.57 5.28 15.53
C ARG A 45 41.92 5.94 14.31
N VAL A 46 40.73 5.48 13.90
CA VAL A 46 39.97 6.12 12.82
C VAL A 46 39.54 7.52 13.22
N TRP A 47 38.99 7.68 14.43
CA TRP A 47 38.59 8.99 14.97
C TRP A 47 39.77 9.96 15.06
N GLU A 48 40.91 9.54 15.60
CA GLU A 48 42.12 10.38 15.66
C GLU A 48 42.65 10.79 14.27
N THR A 49 42.38 9.97 13.25
CA THR A 49 42.75 10.32 11.86
C THR A 49 41.81 11.37 11.30
N LEU A 50 40.51 11.27 11.60
CA LEU A 50 39.50 12.25 11.20
C LEU A 50 39.67 13.58 11.93
N ASP A 51 40.05 13.55 13.20
CA ASP A 51 40.28 14.76 14.00
C ASP A 51 41.48 15.58 13.50
N LYS A 52 42.46 14.90 12.87
CA LYS A 52 43.60 15.54 12.20
C LYS A 52 43.27 16.04 10.79
N ALA A 53 42.07 15.81 10.28
CA ALA A 53 41.69 16.28 8.96
C ALA A 53 41.68 17.82 8.95
N PRO A 54 42.23 18.46 7.89
CA PRO A 54 42.26 19.90 7.82
C PRO A 54 40.84 20.46 7.77
N THR A 55 40.52 21.37 8.69
CA THR A 55 39.31 22.16 8.60
C THR A 55 39.47 23.12 7.42
N VAL A 56 38.69 22.91 6.36
CA VAL A 56 38.68 23.78 5.18
C VAL A 56 37.59 24.83 5.37
N GLU A 57 37.97 26.10 5.31
CA GLU A 57 37.00 27.19 5.29
C GLU A 57 36.28 27.19 3.93
N PRO A 58 34.94 27.13 3.91
CA PRO A 58 34.21 27.15 2.66
C PRO A 58 34.41 28.51 1.96
N PRO A 59 34.46 28.55 0.61
CA PRO A 59 34.59 29.81 -0.11
C PRO A 59 33.39 30.72 0.16
N ALA A 60 33.58 32.03 0.01
CA ALA A 60 32.50 33.00 0.14
C ALA A 60 31.32 32.61 -0.79
N PHE A 61 30.11 32.78 -0.27
CA PHE A 61 28.86 32.43 -0.95
C PHE A 61 28.64 30.93 -1.26
N PHE A 62 29.41 30.03 -0.67
CA PHE A 62 29.24 28.58 -0.88
C PHE A 62 27.83 28.12 -0.50
N HIS A 63 27.33 28.56 0.65
CA HIS A 63 26.02 28.17 1.16
C HIS A 63 24.90 28.62 0.22
N GLU A 64 24.90 29.89 -0.20
CA GLU A 64 23.90 30.44 -1.12
C GLU A 64 23.94 29.76 -2.48
N ASN A 65 25.13 29.46 -3.00
CA ASN A 65 25.28 28.75 -4.27
C ASN A 65 24.81 27.29 -4.17
N LEU A 66 25.06 26.62 -3.05
CA LEU A 66 24.59 25.26 -2.81
C LEU A 66 23.07 25.23 -2.67
N MET A 67 22.49 26.10 -1.85
CA MET A 67 21.04 26.17 -1.64
C MET A 67 20.30 26.50 -2.94
N ARG A 68 20.81 27.47 -3.72
CA ARG A 68 20.26 27.79 -5.04
C ARG A 68 20.24 26.57 -5.97
N ARG A 69 21.29 25.73 -5.95
CA ARG A 69 21.34 24.51 -6.77
C ARG A 69 20.31 23.47 -6.31
N ILE A 70 20.13 23.31 -5.01
CA ILE A 70 19.12 22.39 -4.45
C ILE A 70 17.72 22.84 -4.87
N GLU A 71 17.40 24.13 -4.67
CA GLU A 71 16.12 24.72 -5.06
C GLU A 71 15.83 24.53 -6.55
N MET A 72 16.82 24.77 -7.41
CA MET A 72 16.67 24.59 -8.86
C MET A 72 16.39 23.13 -9.25
N GLU A 73 16.96 22.14 -8.55
CA GLU A 73 16.66 20.72 -8.83
C GLU A 73 15.29 20.32 -8.30
N ASP A 74 14.87 20.84 -7.15
CA ASP A 74 13.53 20.63 -6.59
C ASP A 74 12.45 21.22 -7.51
N GLU A 75 12.66 22.44 -8.02
CA GLU A 75 11.76 23.08 -8.99
C GLU A 75 11.62 22.25 -10.26
N LYS A 76 12.73 21.75 -10.82
CA LYS A 76 12.70 20.88 -12.00
C LYS A 76 11.96 19.56 -11.72
N ALA A 77 12.17 18.96 -10.56
CA ALA A 77 11.48 17.74 -10.16
C ALA A 77 9.97 17.96 -10.02
N GLN A 78 9.56 19.09 -9.44
CA GLN A 78 8.16 19.48 -9.32
C GLN A 78 7.53 19.76 -10.69
N GLU A 79 8.23 20.49 -11.57
CA GLU A 79 7.75 20.73 -12.93
C GLU A 79 7.59 19.44 -13.74
N ALA A 80 8.52 18.50 -13.62
CA ALA A 80 8.44 17.20 -14.29
C ALA A 80 7.22 16.40 -13.78
N GLY A 81 7.01 16.37 -12.45
CA GLY A 81 5.84 15.75 -11.85
C GLY A 81 4.52 16.42 -12.23
N ALA A 82 4.50 17.76 -12.34
CA ALA A 82 3.32 18.53 -12.76
C ALA A 82 2.98 18.27 -14.24
N LYS A 83 3.99 18.25 -15.13
CA LYS A 83 3.83 17.91 -16.56
C LYS A 83 3.34 16.47 -16.73
N GLN A 84 3.82 15.53 -15.93
CA GLN A 84 3.36 14.13 -15.95
C GLN A 84 1.90 13.99 -15.50
N LYS A 85 1.49 14.70 -14.43
CA LYS A 85 0.10 14.73 -13.97
C LYS A 85 -0.84 15.40 -14.98
N ALA A 86 -0.41 16.49 -15.61
CA ALA A 86 -1.18 17.18 -16.64
C ALA A 86 -1.32 16.34 -17.92
N ALA A 87 -0.30 15.56 -18.30
CA ALA A 87 -0.38 14.62 -19.43
C ALA A 87 -1.35 13.45 -19.17
N GLY A 88 -1.50 13.03 -17.90
CA GLY A 88 -2.50 12.04 -17.48
C GLY A 88 -3.94 12.57 -17.55
N TRP A 89 -4.15 13.87 -17.32
CA TRP A 89 -5.44 14.52 -17.49
C TRP A 89 -5.62 15.00 -18.93
N ASN A 90 -5.72 14.07 -19.86
CA ASN A 90 -6.01 14.38 -21.25
C ASN A 90 -7.50 14.81 -21.41
N TRP A 91 -7.83 16.08 -21.16
CA TRP A 91 -9.20 16.63 -21.34
C TRP A 91 -9.77 16.34 -22.74
N LYS A 92 -8.89 16.19 -23.74
CA LYS A 92 -9.26 15.83 -25.12
C LYS A 92 -9.70 14.36 -25.27
N SER A 93 -9.33 13.45 -24.37
CA SER A 93 -9.83 12.08 -24.39
C SER A 93 -11.26 11.96 -23.87
N LEU A 94 -11.73 12.89 -23.04
CA LEU A 94 -13.13 12.99 -22.61
C LEU A 94 -14.04 13.44 -23.76
N LEU A 95 -13.52 14.27 -24.68
CA LEU A 95 -14.23 14.74 -25.88
C LEU A 95 -14.08 13.80 -27.09
N ARG A 96 -13.51 12.60 -26.91
CA ARG A 96 -13.48 11.60 -27.99
C ARG A 96 -14.90 11.08 -28.25
N PRO A 97 -15.29 10.83 -29.52
CA PRO A 97 -16.65 10.42 -29.87
C PRO A 97 -17.09 9.10 -29.21
N ARG A 98 -16.14 8.25 -28.79
CA ARG A 98 -16.43 6.98 -28.09
C ARG A 98 -16.87 7.15 -26.64
N SER A 99 -16.39 8.16 -25.89
CA SER A 99 -16.83 8.42 -24.51
C SER A 99 -18.22 9.06 -24.47
N LEU A 100 -18.55 9.88 -25.48
CA LEU A 100 -19.91 10.44 -25.64
C LEU A 100 -20.96 9.35 -25.91
N ALA A 101 -20.61 8.31 -26.67
CA ALA A 101 -21.50 7.18 -26.91
C ALA A 101 -21.83 6.41 -25.61
N LEU A 102 -20.84 6.20 -24.74
CA LEU A 102 -21.05 5.53 -23.44
C LEU A 102 -21.86 6.38 -22.45
N GLY A 103 -21.68 7.71 -22.46
CA GLY A 103 -22.49 8.63 -21.67
C GLY A 103 -23.96 8.59 -22.07
N LEU A 104 -24.25 8.59 -23.38
CA LEU A 104 -25.61 8.50 -23.90
C LEU A 104 -26.29 7.17 -23.53
N THR A 105 -25.58 6.03 -23.61
CA THR A 105 -26.17 4.74 -23.20
C THR A 105 -26.48 4.68 -21.72
N ALA A 106 -25.64 5.29 -20.86
CA ALA A 106 -25.91 5.37 -19.43
C ALA A 106 -27.13 6.24 -19.13
N CYS A 107 -27.26 7.41 -19.78
CA CYS A 107 -28.44 8.26 -19.63
C CYS A 107 -29.72 7.56 -20.09
N VAL A 108 -29.68 6.88 -21.25
CA VAL A 108 -30.83 6.10 -21.75
C VAL A 108 -31.23 5.01 -20.76
N LEU A 109 -30.28 4.22 -20.25
CA LEU A 109 -30.55 3.18 -19.26
C LEU A 109 -31.15 3.76 -17.97
N THR A 110 -30.65 4.88 -17.47
CA THR A 110 -31.21 5.51 -16.26
C THR A 110 -32.63 6.05 -16.48
N LEU A 111 -32.92 6.62 -17.65
CA LEU A 111 -34.27 7.08 -17.99
C LEU A 111 -35.25 5.89 -18.13
N SER A 112 -34.82 4.78 -18.73
CA SER A 112 -35.63 3.56 -18.83
C SER A 112 -36.02 2.99 -17.46
N VAL A 113 -35.12 3.06 -16.47
CA VAL A 113 -35.41 2.57 -15.11
C VAL A 113 -36.42 3.47 -14.37
N VAL A 114 -36.45 4.77 -14.65
CA VAL A 114 -37.41 5.70 -14.04
C VAL A 114 -38.82 5.47 -14.58
N GLU A 115 -38.98 5.23 -15.88
CA GLU A 115 -40.29 4.91 -16.47
C GLU A 115 -40.87 3.60 -15.94
N VAL A 116 -40.02 2.57 -15.78
CA VAL A 116 -40.43 1.27 -15.21
C VAL A 116 -40.89 1.39 -13.75
N ARG A 117 -40.40 2.37 -13.00
CA ARG A 117 -40.84 2.60 -11.62
C ARG A 117 -42.18 3.34 -11.55
N GLN A 118 -42.49 4.19 -12.53
CA GLN A 118 -43.80 4.85 -12.62
C GLN A 118 -44.89 3.90 -13.14
N SER A 119 -44.59 2.97 -14.04
CA SER A 119 -45.58 2.00 -14.54
C SER A 119 -46.04 1.01 -13.46
N ASN A 120 -45.22 0.74 -12.45
CA ASN A 120 -45.52 -0.22 -11.38
C ASN A 120 -46.36 0.38 -10.22
N GLY A 121 -46.77 1.64 -10.32
CA GLY A 121 -47.65 2.30 -9.34
C GLY A 121 -49.15 2.10 -9.58
N ALA A 122 -49.56 1.42 -10.66
CA ALA A 122 -50.96 1.18 -10.98
C ALA A 122 -51.22 -0.31 -11.30
N SER A 123 -51.83 -1.00 -10.32
CA SER A 123 -52.58 -2.28 -10.42
C SER A 123 -51.90 -3.53 -11.00
N LEU A 124 -51.57 -4.46 -10.07
CA LEU A 124 -51.91 -5.89 -10.03
C LEU A 124 -51.95 -6.73 -11.34
N ASN A 125 -51.13 -7.80 -11.33
CA ASN A 125 -51.15 -9.04 -12.13
C ASN A 125 -50.46 -9.09 -13.52
N PRO A 126 -49.12 -9.22 -13.59
CA PRO A 126 -48.44 -9.60 -14.84
C PRO A 126 -48.25 -11.13 -15.04
N ILE A 127 -48.62 -12.00 -14.09
CA ILE A 127 -48.23 -13.43 -14.12
C ILE A 127 -49.39 -14.40 -14.46
N GLU A 128 -50.65 -13.97 -14.44
CA GLU A 128 -51.81 -14.82 -14.79
C GLU A 128 -51.80 -15.41 -16.22
N PRO A 129 -51.39 -14.70 -17.29
CA PRO A 129 -51.39 -15.29 -18.63
C PRO A 129 -50.28 -16.33 -18.83
N ILE A 130 -49.16 -16.23 -18.10
CA ILE A 130 -48.02 -17.15 -18.22
C ILE A 130 -48.37 -18.52 -17.65
N ILE A 131 -49.10 -18.57 -16.53
CA ILE A 131 -49.44 -19.84 -15.86
C ILE A 131 -50.49 -20.64 -16.65
N ARG A 132 -51.31 -19.99 -17.48
CA ARG A 132 -52.28 -20.70 -18.35
C ARG A 132 -51.65 -21.35 -19.58
N LEU A 133 -50.47 -20.90 -20.04
CA LEU A 133 -49.81 -21.48 -21.22
C LEU A 133 -49.14 -22.82 -20.94
N PHE A 134 -48.79 -23.09 -19.68
CA PHE A 134 -47.99 -24.25 -19.27
C PHE A 134 -48.78 -25.34 -18.54
N ARG A 135 -50.12 -25.37 -18.66
CA ARG A 135 -50.95 -26.44 -18.08
C ARG A 135 -51.26 -27.52 -19.12
N PRO A 136 -50.51 -28.64 -19.18
CA PRO A 136 -50.88 -29.78 -20.02
C PRO A 136 -52.12 -30.49 -19.45
N ALA A 137 -53.00 -30.96 -20.35
CA ALA A 137 -54.23 -31.68 -20.05
C ALA A 137 -53.95 -33.06 -19.41
N PRO A 138 -54.87 -33.58 -18.56
CA PRO A 138 -54.67 -34.84 -17.86
C PRO A 138 -54.83 -36.02 -18.83
N VAL A 139 -53.76 -36.81 -18.99
CA VAL A 139 -53.82 -38.13 -19.63
C VAL A 139 -53.98 -39.18 -18.54
N VAL A 140 -55.05 -39.96 -18.67
CA VAL A 140 -55.47 -41.04 -17.79
C VAL A 140 -54.84 -42.36 -18.25
N ASP A 141 -54.52 -43.18 -17.24
CA ASP A 141 -54.30 -44.63 -17.21
C ASP A 141 -52.90 -45.29 -17.32
N ALA A 142 -52.76 -46.22 -16.36
CA ALA A 142 -51.99 -47.47 -16.34
C ALA A 142 -50.51 -47.45 -15.87
N LEU A 143 -50.35 -47.63 -14.55
CA LEU A 143 -49.62 -48.69 -13.81
C LEU A 143 -48.57 -49.58 -14.54
N PRO A 144 -47.65 -50.29 -13.83
CA PRO A 144 -47.21 -50.21 -12.42
C PRO A 144 -45.66 -50.18 -12.22
N THR A 145 -45.29 -50.10 -10.93
CA THR A 145 -44.02 -50.28 -10.18
C THR A 145 -43.04 -51.38 -10.65
N PRO A 146 -41.84 -51.66 -10.05
CA PRO A 146 -41.28 -51.23 -8.75
C PRO A 146 -39.74 -50.97 -8.69
N GLU A 147 -39.21 -50.84 -7.46
CA GLU A 147 -37.80 -51.06 -7.04
C GLU A 147 -36.77 -49.99 -7.41
N LYS A 148 -35.78 -49.57 -6.61
CA LYS A 148 -35.08 -50.06 -5.39
C LYS A 148 -34.43 -48.84 -4.71
N LYS A 149 -34.54 -48.68 -3.39
CA LYS A 149 -33.49 -48.94 -2.39
C LYS A 149 -32.17 -48.18 -2.61
N THR A 150 -31.90 -47.15 -1.79
CA THR A 150 -30.72 -47.07 -0.90
C THR A 150 -30.70 -45.81 0.01
N ILE A 151 -30.43 -46.11 1.27
CA ILE A 151 -30.08 -45.31 2.47
C ILE A 151 -28.76 -44.52 2.19
N PRO A 152 -28.47 -43.30 2.72
CA PRO A 152 -27.95 -43.19 4.09
C PRO A 152 -28.14 -41.89 4.94
N VAL A 153 -28.35 -42.15 6.24
CA VAL A 153 -27.58 -41.68 7.41
C VAL A 153 -27.76 -40.26 7.97
N ARG A 154 -28.40 -40.28 9.15
CA ARG A 154 -28.35 -39.46 10.38
C ARG A 154 -27.16 -38.50 10.56
N PRO A 155 -27.40 -37.22 10.93
CA PRO A 155 -26.42 -36.41 11.64
C PRO A 155 -26.53 -36.59 13.17
N ALA A 156 -25.37 -36.51 13.81
CA ALA A 156 -25.11 -36.78 15.21
C ALA A 156 -25.83 -35.83 16.19
N ARG A 157 -26.24 -36.39 17.32
CA ARG A 157 -26.29 -35.74 18.63
C ARG A 157 -25.54 -36.64 19.59
#